data_AF-A0A8H6Z6N7-F1
#
_entry.id   AF-A0A8H6Z6N7-F1
#
_cell.length_a   1.000
_cell.length_b   1.000
_cell.length_c   1.000
_cell.angle_alpha   90.00
_cell.angle_beta   90.00
_cell.angle_gamma   90.00
#
_symmetry.space_group_name_H-M   'P 1'
#
loop_
_entity.id
_entity.type
_entity.pdbx_description
1 polymer ?
#
loop_
_entity_poly.entity_id
_entity_poly.type
_entity_poly.pdbx_seq_one_letter_code
_entity_poly.pdbx_strand_id
1 'polypeptide(L)'
;MRKMFVLKGERAALQVWFAEEWALVNLALNEADIVPDQYQYELMRDDLVRLCATWQKSLPDCGLDISALPPWGPNVAQLAHARLDTRRAARGEDRHYNADHLGVSDEEEEYESGGENEVFSMLDTLATADAYWEQDVESADEQDDVMSQFSA
;
A
#
# COMPACT_ATOMS: atom_id res chain seq x y z
N MET A 1 35.59 -2.27 2.57
CA MET A 1 35.13 -3.56 3.15
C MET A 1 33.81 -3.44 3.93
N ARG A 2 33.61 -2.46 4.85
CA ARG A 2 32.33 -2.34 5.61
C ARG A 2 31.05 -2.29 4.75
N LYS A 3 31.04 -1.59 3.62
CA LYS A 3 29.86 -1.49 2.73
C LYS A 3 29.38 -2.85 2.19
N MET A 4 30.28 -3.78 1.91
CA MET A 4 29.89 -5.11 1.44
C MET A 4 29.21 -5.94 2.54
N PHE A 5 29.67 -5.82 3.79
CA PHE A 5 29.05 -6.54 4.91
C PHE A 5 27.64 -6.03 5.22
N VAL A 6 27.42 -4.72 5.12
CA VAL A 6 26.10 -4.09 5.30
C VAL A 6 25.12 -4.57 4.22
N LEU A 7 25.51 -4.49 2.94
CA LEU A 7 24.67 -4.95 1.82
C LEU A 7 24.31 -6.45 1.91
N LYS A 8 25.25 -7.27 2.40
CA LYS A 8 25.01 -8.70 2.63
C LYS A 8 23.98 -8.92 3.74
N GLY A 9 24.10 -8.19 4.85
CA GLY A 9 23.15 -8.25 5.97
C GLY A 9 21.77 -7.76 5.58
N GLU A 10 21.67 -6.64 4.87
CA GLU A 10 20.40 -6.09 4.37
C GLU A 10 19.71 -7.05 3.42
N ARG A 11 20.44 -7.62 2.45
CA ARG A 11 19.89 -8.64 1.54
C ARG A 11 19.36 -9.86 2.32
N ALA A 12 20.11 -10.34 3.30
CA ALA A 12 19.69 -11.49 4.11
C ALA A 12 18.42 -11.18 4.90
N ALA A 13 18.34 -10.02 5.54
CA ALA A 13 17.16 -9.58 6.28
C ALA A 13 15.92 -9.47 5.36
N LEU A 14 16.08 -8.88 4.17
CA LEU A 14 15.00 -8.79 3.18
C LEU A 14 14.52 -10.18 2.72
N GLN A 15 15.44 -11.12 2.54
CA GLN A 15 15.11 -12.48 2.11
C GLN A 15 14.35 -13.25 3.19
N VAL A 16 14.73 -13.09 4.44
CA VAL A 16 14.02 -13.69 5.59
C VAL A 16 12.63 -13.09 5.72
N TRP A 17 12.52 -11.76 5.77
CA TRP A 17 11.23 -11.07 5.86
C TRP A 17 10.29 -11.47 4.72
N PHE A 18 10.80 -11.47 3.48
CA PHE A 18 9.98 -11.83 2.33
C PHE A 18 9.53 -13.29 2.36
N ALA A 19 10.39 -14.21 2.81
CA ALA A 19 10.02 -15.62 2.93
C ALA A 19 8.91 -15.84 3.99
N GLU A 20 8.97 -15.12 5.10
CA GLU A 20 7.94 -15.15 6.15
C GLU A 20 6.60 -14.60 5.64
N GLU A 21 6.60 -13.39 5.06
CA GLU A 21 5.38 -12.78 4.49
C GLU A 21 4.76 -13.65 3.40
N TRP A 22 5.59 -14.21 2.51
CA TRP A 22 5.12 -15.13 1.48
C TRP A 22 4.47 -16.37 2.08
N ALA A 23 5.04 -16.94 3.15
CA ALA A 23 4.45 -18.08 3.83
C ALA A 23 3.11 -17.73 4.49
N LEU A 24 3.01 -16.57 5.14
CA LEU A 24 1.79 -16.10 5.79
C LEU A 24 0.66 -15.86 4.80
N VAL A 25 0.92 -15.18 3.68
CA VAL A 25 -0.12 -14.95 2.66
C VAL A 25 -0.60 -16.26 2.05
N ASN A 26 0.29 -17.21 1.78
CA ASN A 26 -0.12 -18.51 1.27
C ASN A 26 -0.88 -19.34 2.32
N LEU A 27 -0.52 -19.24 3.60
CA LEU A 27 -1.28 -19.87 4.67
C LEU A 27 -2.69 -19.28 4.77
N ALA A 28 -2.80 -17.95 4.79
CA ALA A 28 -4.07 -17.25 4.84
C ALA A 28 -4.96 -17.57 3.63
N LEU A 29 -4.39 -17.68 2.42
CA LEU A 29 -5.13 -18.14 1.24
C LEU A 29 -5.68 -19.56 1.37
N ASN A 30 -4.94 -20.45 2.02
CA ASN A 30 -5.37 -21.83 2.23
C ASN A 30 -6.41 -21.96 3.35
N GLU A 31 -6.39 -21.06 4.35
CA GLU A 31 -7.31 -21.06 5.49
C GLU A 31 -8.55 -20.19 5.27
N ALA A 32 -8.54 -19.27 4.30
CA ALA A 32 -9.65 -18.39 4.02
C ALA A 32 -10.84 -19.18 3.47
N ASP A 33 -11.88 -19.32 4.29
CA ASP A 33 -13.16 -19.93 3.90
C ASP A 33 -14.09 -18.94 3.17
N ILE A 34 -13.83 -17.64 3.28
CA ILE A 34 -14.70 -16.56 2.81
C ILE A 34 -14.09 -15.91 1.55
N VAL A 35 -14.90 -15.81 0.48
CA VAL A 35 -14.51 -15.30 -0.85
C VAL A 35 -13.89 -13.89 -0.84
N PRO A 36 -14.45 -12.87 -0.16
CA PRO A 36 -13.83 -11.55 -0.12
C PRO A 36 -12.44 -11.53 0.53
N ASP A 37 -12.19 -12.38 1.53
CA ASP A 37 -10.87 -12.47 2.17
C ASP A 37 -9.86 -13.14 1.24
N GLN A 38 -10.28 -14.18 0.51
CA GLN A 38 -9.45 -14.82 -0.53
C GLN A 38 -8.99 -13.80 -1.57
N TYR A 39 -9.90 -12.96 -2.08
CA TYR A 39 -9.55 -11.94 -3.07
C TYR A 39 -8.49 -10.97 -2.56
N GLN A 40 -8.59 -10.52 -1.31
CA GLN A 40 -7.59 -9.62 -0.72
C GLN A 40 -6.22 -10.30 -0.60
N TYR A 41 -6.18 -11.55 -0.15
CA TYR A 41 -4.92 -12.28 -0.06
C TYR A 41 -4.32 -12.60 -1.44
N GLU A 42 -5.15 -12.80 -2.47
CA GLU A 42 -4.66 -12.93 -3.85
C GLU A 42 -4.02 -11.65 -4.35
N LEU A 43 -4.62 -10.48 -4.06
CA LEU A 43 -4.05 -9.19 -4.40
C LEU A 43 -2.70 -8.98 -3.68
N MET A 44 -2.64 -9.27 -2.39
CA MET A 44 -1.40 -9.21 -1.60
C MET A 44 -0.33 -10.16 -2.15
N ARG A 45 -0.71 -11.38 -2.55
CA ARG A 45 0.22 -12.34 -3.18
C ARG A 45 0.79 -11.76 -4.46
N ASP A 46 -0.04 -11.17 -5.31
CA ASP A 46 0.39 -10.59 -6.59
C ASP A 46 1.30 -9.36 -6.38
N ASP A 47 1.04 -8.54 -5.36
CA ASP A 47 1.92 -7.46 -4.93
C ASP A 47 3.29 -7.99 -4.48
N LEU A 48 3.33 -9.05 -3.66
CA LEU A 48 4.58 -9.67 -3.23
C LEU A 48 5.39 -10.25 -4.40
N VAL A 49 4.74 -10.87 -5.38
CA VAL A 49 5.45 -11.35 -6.59
C VAL A 49 6.06 -10.18 -7.37
N ARG A 50 5.31 -9.08 -7.54
CA ARG A 50 5.81 -7.86 -8.21
C ARG A 50 6.98 -7.23 -7.44
N LEU A 51 6.89 -7.18 -6.11
CA LEU A 51 7.96 -6.71 -5.24
C LEU A 51 9.22 -7.55 -5.42
N CYS A 52 9.09 -8.88 -5.34
CA CYS A 52 10.20 -9.82 -5.53
C CYS A 52 10.85 -9.65 -6.93
N ALA A 53 10.05 -9.51 -7.98
CA ALA A 53 10.56 -9.30 -9.33
C ALA A 53 11.33 -7.98 -9.48
N THR A 54 10.93 -6.94 -8.74
CA THR A 54 11.59 -5.62 -8.73
C THR A 54 12.89 -5.66 -7.92
N TRP A 55 12.87 -6.31 -6.76
CA TRP A 55 14.05 -6.46 -5.92
C TRP A 55 15.11 -7.34 -6.55
N GLN A 56 14.75 -8.45 -7.20
CA GLN A 56 15.72 -9.29 -7.91
C GLN A 56 16.49 -8.55 -9.02
N LYS A 57 15.88 -7.53 -9.64
CA LYS A 57 16.57 -6.69 -10.63
C LYS A 57 17.55 -5.70 -9.99
N SER A 58 17.23 -5.25 -8.78
CA SER A 58 17.92 -4.14 -8.11
C SER A 58 18.98 -4.63 -7.11
N LEU A 59 18.87 -5.87 -6.64
CA LEU A 59 19.80 -6.48 -5.71
C LEU A 59 21.03 -7.00 -6.47
N PRO A 60 22.22 -6.42 -6.25
CA PRO A 60 23.44 -6.93 -6.84
C PRO A 60 23.75 -8.33 -6.30
N ASP A 61 24.41 -9.15 -7.13
CA ASP A 61 24.94 -10.43 -6.66
C ASP A 61 26.11 -10.17 -5.71
N CYS A 62 25.80 -10.09 -4.42
CA CYS A 62 26.76 -9.76 -3.39
C CYS A 62 27.71 -10.93 -3.05
N GLY A 63 27.67 -12.06 -3.75
CA GLY A 63 28.46 -13.26 -3.38
C GLY A 63 28.10 -13.73 -1.96
N LEU A 64 26.79 -13.75 -1.68
CA LEU A 64 26.24 -14.25 -0.43
C LEU A 64 26.11 -15.77 -0.52
N ASP A 65 26.32 -16.47 0.58
CA ASP A 65 26.04 -17.91 0.61
C ASP A 65 24.51 -18.13 0.64
N ILE A 66 23.96 -18.43 -0.53
CA ILE A 66 22.51 -18.60 -0.73
C ILE A 66 22.02 -19.88 -0.04
N SER A 67 22.91 -20.84 0.25
CA SER A 67 22.54 -22.12 0.87
C SER A 67 22.07 -21.98 2.33
N ALA A 68 22.47 -20.90 3.01
CA ALA A 68 22.11 -20.62 4.39
C ALA A 68 20.81 -19.78 4.52
N LEU A 69 20.21 -19.34 3.42
CA LEU A 69 19.01 -18.50 3.42
C LEU A 69 17.78 -19.22 2.85
N PRO A 70 16.57 -18.90 3.35
CA PRO A 70 15.34 -19.47 2.81
C PRO A 70 15.14 -19.07 1.34
N PRO A 71 14.56 -19.93 0.48
CA PRO A 71 14.33 -19.57 -0.91
C PRO A 71 13.37 -18.37 -1.02
N TRP A 72 13.58 -17.54 -2.05
CA TRP A 72 12.60 -16.50 -2.42
C TRP A 72 11.34 -17.21 -2.90
N GLY A 73 10.28 -17.16 -2.11
CA GLY A 73 9.10 -18.04 -2.20
C GLY A 73 8.45 -18.26 -3.58
N PRO A 74 8.21 -17.22 -4.41
CA PRO A 74 7.53 -17.35 -5.69
C PRO A 74 8.25 -18.29 -6.66
N ASN A 75 7.49 -19.09 -7.38
CA ASN A 75 8.04 -19.95 -8.41
C ASN A 75 8.46 -19.13 -9.65
N VAL A 76 9.27 -19.75 -10.52
CA VAL A 76 9.82 -19.10 -11.73
C VAL A 76 8.71 -18.62 -12.68
N ALA A 77 7.58 -19.34 -12.75
CA ALA A 77 6.46 -18.99 -13.61
C ALA A 77 5.72 -17.74 -13.10
N GLN A 78 5.49 -17.63 -11.80
CA GLN A 78 4.90 -16.46 -11.14
C GLN A 78 5.78 -15.22 -11.37
N LEU A 79 7.10 -15.36 -11.20
CA LEU A 79 8.04 -14.27 -11.47
C LEU A 79 8.07 -13.87 -12.95
N ALA A 80 7.96 -14.83 -13.87
CA ALA A 80 7.88 -14.53 -15.30
C ALA A 80 6.60 -13.75 -15.64
N HIS A 81 5.46 -14.17 -15.09
CA HIS A 81 4.18 -13.48 -15.30
C HIS A 81 4.22 -12.05 -14.76
N ALA A 82 4.67 -11.85 -13.52
CA ALA A 82 4.77 -10.52 -12.93
C ALA A 82 5.71 -9.60 -13.72
N ARG A 83 6.84 -10.11 -14.22
CA ARG A 83 7.75 -9.33 -15.07
C ARG A 83 7.11 -8.91 -16.39
N LEU A 84 6.24 -9.75 -16.97
CA LEU A 84 5.50 -9.40 -18.18
C LEU A 84 4.44 -8.34 -17.86
N ASP A 85 3.71 -8.48 -16.76
CA ASP A 85 2.71 -7.50 -16.35
C ASP A 85 3.34 -6.14 -16.05
N THR A 86 4.48 -6.10 -15.34
CA THR A 86 5.22 -4.84 -15.13
C THR A 86 5.62 -4.17 -16.46
N ARG A 87 6.02 -4.97 -17.47
CA ARG A 87 6.37 -4.43 -18.79
C ARG A 87 5.16 -3.92 -19.57
N ARG A 88 4.00 -4.56 -19.39
CA ARG A 88 2.73 -4.12 -20.01
C ARG A 88 2.21 -2.84 -19.37
N ALA A 89 2.19 -2.78 -18.03
CA ALA A 89 1.85 -1.57 -17.29
C ALA A 89 2.75 -0.39 -17.69
N ALA A 90 4.07 -0.61 -17.83
CA ALA A 90 5.00 0.42 -18.29
C ALA A 90 4.74 0.91 -19.74
N ARG A 91 3.99 0.16 -20.54
CA ARG A 91 3.55 0.54 -21.90
C ARG A 91 2.16 1.19 -21.92
N GLY A 92 1.50 1.33 -20.76
CA GLY A 92 0.10 1.76 -20.68
C GLY A 92 -0.88 0.69 -21.17
N GLU A 93 -0.42 -0.55 -21.30
CA GLU A 93 -1.27 -1.71 -21.61
C GLU A 93 -1.80 -2.29 -20.30
N ASP A 94 -2.52 -1.50 -19.51
CA ASP A 94 -3.16 -2.01 -18.31
C ASP A 94 -4.21 -3.05 -18.71
N ARG A 95 -4.00 -4.28 -18.26
CA ARG A 95 -5.02 -5.31 -18.32
C ARG A 95 -6.16 -4.85 -17.43
N HIS A 96 -7.26 -4.45 -18.05
CA HIS A 96 -8.58 -4.55 -17.46
C HIS A 96 -8.65 -5.94 -16.81
N TYR A 97 -8.77 -6.02 -15.49
CA TYR A 97 -9.01 -7.30 -14.82
C TYR A 97 -10.21 -7.92 -15.54
N ASN A 98 -10.04 -9.10 -16.13
CA ASN A 98 -11.13 -9.82 -16.75
C ASN A 98 -12.12 -10.16 -15.63
N ALA A 99 -13.13 -9.30 -15.46
CA ALA A 99 -14.34 -9.56 -14.72
C ALA A 99 -15.18 -10.57 -15.50
N ASP A 100 -14.62 -11.76 -15.80
CA ASP A 100 -15.30 -12.82 -16.54
C ASP A 100 -16.24 -13.62 -15.63
N HIS A 101 -16.81 -12.97 -14.61
CA HIS A 101 -17.83 -13.56 -13.76
C HIS A 101 -18.85 -12.53 -13.29
N LEU A 102 -19.49 -11.77 -14.17
CA LEU A 102 -20.88 -11.36 -13.96
C LEU A 102 -21.55 -11.19 -15.33
N GLY A 103 -22.42 -12.14 -15.68
CA GLY A 103 -23.39 -11.95 -16.77
C GLY A 103 -24.44 -10.93 -16.35
N VAL A 104 -24.08 -9.65 -16.37
CA VAL A 104 -25.02 -8.54 -16.27
C VAL A 104 -25.61 -8.36 -17.66
N SER A 105 -26.89 -8.66 -17.78
CA SER A 105 -27.69 -8.24 -18.93
C SER A 105 -27.65 -6.72 -19.03
N ASP A 106 -27.47 -6.28 -20.26
CA ASP A 106 -27.55 -4.92 -20.75
C ASP A 106 -28.89 -4.28 -20.35
N GLU A 107 -28.94 -3.69 -19.16
CA GLU A 107 -29.96 -2.73 -18.76
C GLU A 107 -29.21 -1.41 -18.52
N GLU A 108 -29.28 -0.54 -19.51
CA GLU A 108 -28.75 0.82 -19.50
C GLU A 108 -29.39 1.63 -18.36
N GLU A 109 -28.79 1.63 -17.17
CA GLU A 109 -29.04 2.67 -16.16
C GLU A 109 -28.01 3.79 -16.37
N GLU A 110 -28.49 4.89 -16.93
CA GLU A 110 -27.81 6.18 -17.05
C GLU A 110 -27.55 6.74 -15.65
N TYR A 111 -26.38 6.42 -15.06
CA TYR A 111 -25.91 7.11 -13.87
C TYR A 111 -25.35 8.47 -14.28
N GLU A 112 -26.05 9.52 -13.88
CA GLU A 112 -25.54 10.89 -13.91
C GLU A 112 -24.14 10.92 -13.28
N SER A 113 -23.15 11.26 -14.10
CA SER A 113 -21.77 11.52 -13.67
C SER A 113 -21.77 12.76 -12.78
N GLY A 114 -22.02 12.55 -11.49
CA GLY A 114 -21.92 13.54 -10.43
C GLY A 114 -21.21 12.91 -9.25
N GLY A 115 -19.98 13.35 -8.96
CA GLY A 115 -19.35 12.94 -7.71
C GLY A 115 -17.87 13.19 -7.54
N GLU A 116 -17.11 13.59 -8.57
CA GLU A 116 -15.69 13.94 -8.34
C GLU A 116 -15.52 15.34 -7.76
N ASN A 117 -16.36 16.32 -8.14
CA ASN A 117 -16.31 17.67 -7.55
C ASN A 117 -16.83 17.75 -6.10
N GLU A 118 -17.67 16.81 -5.67
CA GLU A 118 -18.26 16.86 -4.32
C GLU A 118 -17.27 16.39 -3.26
N VAL A 119 -16.42 15.41 -3.59
CA VAL A 119 -15.34 14.93 -2.70
C VAL A 119 -14.27 16.01 -2.49
N PHE A 120 -13.89 16.74 -3.54
CA PHE A 120 -12.96 17.87 -3.40
C PHE A 120 -13.58 19.03 -2.61
N SER A 121 -14.87 19.33 -2.80
CA SER A 121 -15.58 20.32 -2.01
C SER A 121 -15.64 19.95 -0.53
N MET A 122 -15.85 18.67 -0.19
CA MET A 122 -15.87 18.22 1.20
C MET A 122 -14.48 18.33 1.84
N LEU A 123 -13.41 18.05 1.08
CA LEU A 123 -12.02 18.19 1.56
C LEU A 123 -11.66 19.66 1.88
N ASP A 124 -12.05 20.61 1.03
CA ASP A 124 -11.84 22.04 1.26
C ASP A 124 -12.63 22.55 2.48
N THR A 125 -13.85 22.04 2.70
CA THR A 125 -14.63 22.41 3.89
C THR A 125 -13.99 21.90 5.19
N LEU A 126 -13.36 20.71 5.17
CA LEU A 126 -12.67 20.17 6.34
C LEU A 126 -11.39 20.96 6.65
N ALA A 127 -10.62 21.33 5.64
CA ALA A 127 -9.44 22.17 5.80
C ALA A 127 -9.78 23.55 6.37
N THR A 128 -10.94 24.10 6.00
CA THR A 128 -11.42 25.39 6.53
C THR A 128 -11.93 25.26 7.97
N ALA A 129 -12.53 24.12 8.34
CA ALA A 129 -13.02 23.88 9.70
C ALA A 129 -11.87 23.69 10.70
N ASP A 130 -10.77 23.05 10.29
CA ASP A 130 -9.58 22.86 11.15
C ASP A 130 -8.93 24.20 11.52
N ALA A 131 -8.87 25.14 10.57
CA ALA A 131 -8.38 26.50 10.80
C ALA A 131 -9.22 27.32 11.81
N TYR A 132 -10.46 26.91 12.09
CA TYR A 132 -11.32 27.59 13.07
C TYR A 132 -11.07 27.12 14.51
N TRP A 133 -10.63 25.87 14.71
CA TRP A 133 -10.38 25.33 16.05
C TRP A 133 -9.00 25.73 16.62
N GLU A 134 -8.06 26.12 15.76
CA GLU A 134 -6.74 26.62 16.19
C GLU A 134 -6.73 28.08 16.65
N GLN A 135 -7.83 28.83 16.50
CA GLN A 135 -7.88 30.26 16.88
C GLN A 135 -8.60 30.54 18.21
N ASP A 136 -9.32 29.57 18.78
CA ASP A 136 -10.06 29.72 20.04
C ASP A 136 -9.34 29.14 21.29
N VAL A 137 -8.11 28.62 21.14
CA VAL A 137 -7.28 28.20 22.29
C VAL A 137 -6.33 29.31 22.78
N GLU A 138 -6.16 30.39 22.02
CA GLU A 138 -5.23 31.48 22.37
C GLU A 138 -5.91 32.77 22.90
N SER A 139 -7.25 32.78 23.03
CA SER A 139 -8.03 33.95 23.48
C SER A 139 -8.62 33.82 24.90
N ALA A 140 -8.14 32.87 25.71
CA ALA A 140 -8.68 32.59 27.05
C ALA A 140 -7.73 32.93 28.22
N ASP A 141 -6.64 33.68 27.99
CA ASP A 141 -5.65 34.03 29.03
C ASP A 141 -5.45 35.55 29.27
N GLU A 142 -6.29 36.43 28.72
CA GLU A 142 -6.21 37.89 28.97
C GLU A 142 -7.53 38.52 29.42
N GLN A 143 -8.17 37.97 30.45
CA GLN A 143 -9.18 38.71 31.24
C GLN A 143 -9.11 38.34 32.72
N ASP A 144 -8.01 38.68 33.39
CA ASP A 144 -8.01 38.71 34.87
C ASP A 144 -7.13 39.83 35.48
N ASP A 145 -6.80 40.88 34.72
CA ASP A 145 -5.95 41.98 35.19
C ASP A 145 -6.55 43.39 35.00
N VAL A 146 -7.88 43.54 35.18
CA VAL A 146 -8.54 44.87 35.13
C VAL A 146 -9.47 45.16 36.34
N MET A 147 -9.58 44.27 37.33
CA MET A 147 -10.52 44.46 38.46
C MET A 147 -9.87 44.59 39.85
N SER A 148 -8.62 45.07 39.94
CA SER A 148 -7.97 45.38 41.23
C SER A 148 -7.23 46.73 41.25
N GLN A 149 -7.79 47.78 40.61
CA GLN A 149 -7.31 49.17 40.77
C GLN A 149 -8.42 50.19 41.12
N PHE A 150 -9.58 49.73 41.58
CA PHE A 150 -10.59 50.61 42.18
C PHE A 150 -11.12 50.03 43.49
N SER A 151 -10.36 50.22 44.57
CA SER A 151 -10.92 50.56 45.88
C SER A 151 -9.84 51.25 46.72
N ALA A 152 -10.07 52.54 46.92
CA ALA A 152 -9.50 53.35 47.98
C ALA A 152 -10.28 53.11 49.29
#